data_AF-A0A9X2AE94-F1
#
_entry.id   AF-A0A9X2AE94-F1
#
_cell.length_a   1.000
_cell.length_b   1.000
_cell.length_c   1.000
_cell.angle_alpha   90.00
_cell.angle_beta   90.00
_cell.angle_gamma   90.00
#
_symmetry.space_group_name_H-M   'P 1'
#
loop_
_entity.id
_entity.type
_entity.pdbx_description
1 polymer ?
#
loop_
_entity_poly.entity_id
_entity_poly.type
_entity_poly.pdbx_seq_one_letter_code
_entity_poly.pdbx_strand_id
1 'polypeptide(L)'
;MRNARTLMERIVLSKVVEGELRTLDLDLHHQDQTYAIYVFDAQEDFEAPAIFCSDLEEARIIFMKYMDLIIQESAFPTESVYDFAQRIYQKLITQSTS
;
A
#
# COMPACT_ATOMS: atom_id res chain seq x y z
N MET A 1 -20.82 -2.32 -14.09
CA MET A 1 -19.67 -1.74 -14.83
C MET A 1 -18.45 -1.92 -13.95
N ARG A 2 -17.39 -2.58 -14.42
CA ARG A 2 -16.09 -2.60 -13.72
C ARG A 2 -15.42 -1.25 -14.01
N ASN A 3 -15.12 -0.46 -13.00
CA ASN A 3 -14.29 0.73 -13.18
C ASN A 3 -12.93 0.25 -13.70
N ALA A 4 -12.57 0.68 -14.91
CA ALA A 4 -11.31 0.29 -15.51
C ALA A 4 -10.17 0.98 -14.73
N ARG A 5 -9.46 0.21 -13.91
CA ARG A 5 -8.23 0.67 -13.26
C ARG A 5 -7.07 0.48 -14.24
N THR A 6 -6.31 1.53 -14.49
CA THR A 6 -5.07 1.44 -15.27
C THR A 6 -3.91 1.39 -14.29
N LEU A 7 -3.16 0.29 -14.25
CA LEU A 7 -1.93 0.21 -13.46
C LEU A 7 -0.92 1.21 -14.02
N MET A 8 -0.44 2.12 -13.18
CA MET A 8 0.57 3.11 -13.54
C MET A 8 1.95 2.66 -13.08
N GLU A 9 2.06 2.28 -11.81
CA GLU A 9 3.32 1.90 -11.18
C GLU A 9 3.08 0.76 -10.19
N ARG A 10 4.04 -0.16 -10.10
CA ARG A 10 4.05 -1.28 -9.14
C ARG A 10 5.44 -1.40 -8.53
N ILE A 11 5.48 -1.52 -7.21
CA ILE A 11 6.68 -1.88 -6.47
C ILE A 11 6.41 -3.19 -5.73
N VAL A 12 7.28 -4.17 -5.94
CA VAL A 12 7.23 -5.47 -5.27
C VAL A 12 8.24 -5.46 -4.13
N LEU A 13 7.75 -5.59 -2.89
CA LEU A 13 8.56 -5.55 -1.68
C LEU A 13 8.55 -6.92 -1.00
N SER A 14 9.70 -7.30 -0.45
CA SER A 14 9.80 -8.49 0.41
C SER A 14 9.90 -8.05 1.87
N LYS A 15 9.04 -8.61 2.73
CA LYS A 15 8.98 -8.27 4.16
C LYS A 15 8.87 -9.54 5.00
N VAL A 16 9.60 -9.60 6.10
CA VAL A 16 9.43 -10.67 7.08
C VAL A 16 8.26 -10.31 8.00
N VAL A 17 7.21 -11.12 7.99
CA VAL A 17 6.00 -10.98 8.82
C VAL A 17 5.69 -12.37 9.39
N GLU A 18 5.38 -12.45 10.69
CA GLU A 18 5.20 -13.73 11.42
C GLU A 18 6.37 -14.73 11.27
N GLY A 19 7.58 -14.23 10.97
CA GLY A 19 8.77 -15.07 10.74
C GLY A 19 8.87 -15.67 9.33
N GLU A 20 7.91 -15.37 8.46
CA GLU A 20 7.90 -15.80 7.06
C GLU A 20 8.24 -14.64 6.12
N LEU A 21 8.93 -14.94 5.01
CA LEU A 21 9.20 -13.96 3.97
C LEU A 21 7.95 -13.80 3.08
N ARG A 22 7.33 -12.63 3.13
CA ARG A 22 6.11 -12.27 2.41
C ARG A 22 6.42 -11.29 1.29
N THR A 23 5.60 -11.33 0.24
CA THR A 23 5.70 -10.41 -0.90
C THR A 23 4.51 -9.49 -0.91
N LEU A 24 4.77 -8.18 -0.88
CA LEU A 24 3.77 -7.13 -0.90
C LEU A 24 3.90 -6.36 -2.23
N ASP A 25 2.82 -6.32 -3.00
CA ASP A 25 2.69 -5.49 -4.18
C ASP A 25 2.08 -4.16 -3.77
N LEU A 26 2.84 -3.07 -3.86
CA LEU A 26 2.35 -1.71 -3.72
C LEU A 26 2.03 -1.17 -5.12
N ASP A 27 0.75 -0.93 -5.38
CA ASP A 27 0.24 -0.52 -6.68
C ASP A 27 -0.28 0.91 -6.66
N LEU A 28 0.03 1.65 -7.73
CA LEU A 28 -0.57 2.93 -8.07
C LEU A 28 -1.40 2.76 -9.34
N HIS A 29 -2.70 3.01 -9.23
CA HIS A 29 -3.64 2.95 -10.33
C HIS A 29 -4.21 4.33 -10.66
N HIS A 30 -4.41 4.60 -11.95
CA HIS A 30 -5.32 5.64 -12.40
C HIS A 30 -6.73 5.06 -12.53
N GLN A 31 -7.70 5.68 -11.87
CA GLN A 31 -9.11 5.32 -11.92
C GLN A 31 -9.96 6.57 -12.11
N ASP A 32 -10.61 6.66 -13.28
CA ASP A 32 -11.48 7.77 -13.69
C ASP A 32 -10.77 9.14 -13.66
N GLN A 33 -10.94 9.90 -12.58
CA GLN A 33 -10.32 11.22 -12.34
C GLN A 33 -9.49 11.24 -11.05
N THR A 34 -9.10 10.06 -10.57
CA THR A 34 -8.38 9.89 -9.30
C THR A 34 -7.25 8.89 -9.46
N TYR A 35 -6.35 8.90 -8.49
CA TYR A 35 -5.25 7.96 -8.35
C TYR A 35 -5.45 7.16 -7.08
N ALA A 36 -5.44 5.83 -7.20
CA ALA A 36 -5.65 4.92 -6.09
C ALA A 36 -4.35 4.18 -5.77
N ILE A 37 -3.96 4.17 -4.50
CA ILE A 37 -2.76 3.49 -4.00
C ILE A 37 -3.17 2.44 -2.99
N TYR A 38 -2.72 1.20 -3.14
CA TYR A 38 -2.99 0.14 -2.16
C TYR A 38 -1.87 -0.90 -2.15
N VAL A 39 -1.84 -1.67 -1.06
CA VAL A 39 -0.97 -2.82 -0.89
C VAL A 39 -1.79 -4.09 -1.09
N PHE A 40 -1.23 -5.03 -1.83
CA PHE A 40 -1.79 -6.33 -2.11
C PHE A 40 -0.79 -7.42 -1.73
N ASP A 41 -1.25 -8.51 -1.11
CA ASP A 41 -0.47 -9.74 -0.97
C ASP A 41 -1.12 -10.85 -1.81
N ALA A 42 -0.38 -11.33 -2.81
CA ALA A 42 -0.85 -12.38 -3.72
C ALA A 42 -1.05 -13.75 -3.05
N GLN A 43 -0.37 -14.01 -1.93
CA GLN A 43 -0.45 -15.29 -1.22
C GLN A 43 -1.69 -15.38 -0.35
N GLU A 44 -2.10 -14.27 0.28
CA GLU A 44 -3.29 -14.21 1.15
C GLU A 44 -4.55 -13.71 0.43
N ASP A 45 -4.44 -13.28 -0.83
CA ASP A 45 -5.55 -12.73 -1.62
C ASP A 45 -6.25 -11.55 -0.91
N PHE A 46 -5.47 -10.70 -0.24
CA PHE A 46 -5.99 -9.52 0.45
C PHE A 46 -5.47 -8.21 -0.18
N GLU A 47 -6.34 -7.19 -0.16
CA GLU A 47 -6.07 -5.82 -0.58
C GLU A 47 -6.30 -4.89 0.62
N ALA A 48 -5.28 -4.12 1.00
CA ALA A 48 -5.42 -3.07 2.01
C ALA A 48 -6.32 -1.93 1.48
N PRO A 49 -6.98 -1.14 2.36
CA PRO A 49 -7.78 -0.01 1.91
C PRO A 49 -6.98 0.94 1.01
N ALA A 50 -7.60 1.37 -0.10
CA ALA A 50 -6.96 2.27 -1.04
C ALA A 50 -6.92 3.71 -0.52
N ILE A 51 -5.80 4.40 -0.79
CA ILE A 51 -5.64 5.83 -0.61
C ILE A 51 -5.92 6.50 -1.95
N PHE A 52 -6.82 7.48 -1.94
CA PHE A 52 -7.22 8.21 -3.14
C PHE A 52 -6.62 9.60 -3.16
N CYS A 53 -6.00 9.97 -4.27
CA CYS A 53 -5.47 11.30 -4.55
C CYS A 53 -6.14 11.84 -5.81
N SER A 54 -6.37 13.16 -5.87
CA SER A 54 -6.88 13.81 -7.09
C SER A 54 -5.77 14.22 -8.06
N ASP A 55 -4.53 14.29 -7.58
CA ASP A 55 -3.36 14.72 -8.33
C ASP A 55 -2.28 13.62 -8.42
N LEU A 56 -1.59 13.53 -9.56
CA LEU A 56 -0.58 12.50 -9.82
C LEU A 56 0.72 12.73 -9.04
N GLU A 57 1.14 13.99 -8.90
CA GLU A 57 2.35 14.33 -8.16
C GLU A 57 2.16 14.00 -6.68
N GLU A 58 1.01 14.37 -6.12
CA GLU A 58 0.61 13.98 -4.77
C GLU A 58 0.57 12.44 -4.62
N ALA A 59 -0.07 11.74 -5.56
CA ALA A 59 -0.15 10.29 -5.55
C ALA A 59 1.24 9.64 -5.52
N ARG A 60 2.18 10.13 -6.31
CA ARG A 60 3.57 9.63 -6.32
C ARG A 60 4.30 9.90 -5.02
N ILE A 61 4.11 11.08 -4.43
CA ILE A 61 4.71 11.40 -3.12
C ILE A 61 4.19 10.44 -2.05
N ILE A 62 2.87 10.20 -2.02
CA ILE A 62 2.25 9.26 -1.08
C ILE A 62 2.69 7.83 -1.35
N PHE A 63 2.77 7.42 -2.62
CA PHE A 63 3.24 6.10 -3.04
C PHE A 63 4.67 5.81 -2.54
N MET A 64 5.58 6.76 -2.71
CA MET A 64 6.95 6.64 -2.20
C MET A 64 7.00 6.60 -0.67
N LYS A 65 6.20 7.41 0.02
CA LYS A 65 6.10 7.36 1.49
C LYS A 65 5.54 6.02 1.98
N TYR A 66 4.56 5.45 1.28
CA TYR A 66 4.00 4.14 1.61
C TYR A 66 5.08 3.06 1.48
N MET A 67 5.83 3.05 0.38
CA MET A 67 6.97 2.17 0.17
C MET A 67 8.01 2.32 1.31
N ASP A 68 8.42 3.54 1.62
CA ASP A 68 9.42 3.81 2.66
C ASP A 68 8.96 3.30 4.03
N LEU A 69 7.69 3.49 4.39
CA LEU A 69 7.13 2.96 5.63
C LEU A 69 7.16 1.43 5.65
N ILE A 70 6.78 0.75 4.56
CA ILE A 70 6.85 -0.71 4.49
C ILE A 70 8.29 -1.20 4.71
N ILE A 71 9.28 -0.50 4.15
CA ILE A 71 10.70 -0.86 4.30
C ILE A 71 11.16 -0.64 5.75
N GLN A 72 10.90 0.54 6.32
CA GLN A 72 11.46 0.96 7.61
C GLN A 72 10.77 0.32 8.82
N GLU A 73 9.46 0.06 8.73
CA GLU A 73 8.68 -0.41 9.86
C GLU A 73 8.88 -1.90 10.09
N SER A 74 9.24 -2.30 11.30
CA SER A 74 9.28 -3.73 11.65
C SER A 74 7.87 -4.27 11.83
N ALA A 75 7.62 -5.49 11.37
CA ALA A 75 6.40 -6.22 11.70
C ALA A 75 6.46 -6.67 13.16
N PHE A 76 5.33 -6.61 13.87
CA PHE A 76 5.29 -7.12 15.24
C PHE A 76 5.21 -8.65 15.26
N PRO A 77 5.65 -9.31 16.35
CA PRO A 77 5.72 -10.77 16.40
C PRO A 77 4.38 -11.50 16.19
N THR A 78 3.26 -10.84 16.46
CA THR A 78 1.90 -11.40 16.38
C THR A 78 1.05 -10.70 15.31
N GLU A 79 1.68 -9.94 14.43
CA GLU A 79 0.99 -9.14 13.42
C GLU A 79 0.90 -9.95 12.13
N SER A 80 -0.32 -10.19 11.64
CA SER A 80 -0.53 -10.77 10.31
C SER A 80 -0.08 -9.81 9.21
N VAL A 81 0.06 -10.29 7.97
CA VAL A 81 0.39 -9.42 6.84
C VAL A 81 -0.66 -8.33 6.64
N TYR A 82 -1.93 -8.69 6.82
CA TYR A 82 -3.04 -7.76 6.82
C TYR A 82 -2.90 -6.68 7.90
N ASP A 83 -2.66 -7.07 9.15
CA ASP A 83 -2.52 -6.12 10.27
C ASP A 83 -1.35 -5.16 10.05
N PHE A 84 -0.23 -5.69 9.53
CA PHE A 84 0.94 -4.88 9.14
C PHE A 84 0.56 -3.86 8.07
N ALA A 85 -0.03 -4.29 6.96
CA ALA A 85 -0.43 -3.41 5.87
C ALA A 85 -1.44 -2.35 6.33
N GLN A 86 -2.40 -2.72 7.18
CA GLN A 86 -3.39 -1.81 7.76
C GLN A 86 -2.73 -0.78 8.69
N ARG A 87 -1.75 -1.18 9.52
CA ARG A 87 -1.01 -0.25 10.38
C ARG A 87 -0.20 0.76 9.58
N ILE A 88 0.46 0.33 8.51
CA ILE A 88 1.18 1.25 7.63
C ILE A 88 0.21 2.25 6.99
N TYR A 89 -0.92 1.77 6.47
CA TYR A 89 -2.00 2.62 5.96
C TYR A 89 -2.43 3.67 7.00
N GLN A 90 -2.71 3.24 8.24
CA GLN A 90 -3.14 4.13 9.33
C GLN A 90 -2.08 5.19 9.68
N LYS A 91 -0.79 4.82 9.67
CA LYS A 91 0.32 5.76 9.87
C LYS A 91 0.35 6.81 8.76
N LEU A 92 0.18 6.38 7.51
CA LEU A 92 0.26 7.28 6.37
C LEU A 92 -0.87 8.32 6.37
N ILE A 93 -2.12 7.89 6.64
CA ILE A 93 -3.27 8.82 6.72
C ILE A 93 -3.16 9.79 7.90
N THR A 94 -2.64 9.35 9.05
CA THR A 94 -2.50 10.22 10.23
C THR A 94 -1.44 11.31 10.01
N GLN A 95 -0.35 10.97 9.31
CA GLN A 95 0.71 11.92 8.96
C GLN A 95 0.31 12.90 7.85
N SER A 96 -0.68 12.57 7.01
CA SER A 96 -1.17 13.49 5.97
C SER A 96 -2.23 14.47 6.48
N THR A 97 -2.83 14.21 7.66
CA THR A 97 -3.80 15.11 8.30
C THR A 97 -3.21 16.05 9.37
N SER A 98 -1.88 16.04 9.58
CA SER A 98 -1.17 16.87 10.57
C SER A 98 -0.31 17.92 9.89
#